data_AF-A0A097SQZ9-F1
#
_entry.id   AF-A0A097SQZ9-F1
#
_cell.length_a   1.000
_cell.length_b   1.000
_cell.length_c   1.000
_cell.angle_alpha   90.00
_cell.angle_beta   90.00
_cell.angle_gamma   90.00
#
_symmetry.space_group_name_H-M   'P 1'
#
loop_
_entity.id
_entity.type
_entity.pdbx_description
1 polymer ?
#
loop_
_entity_poly.entity_id
_entity_poly.type
_entity_poly.pdbx_seq_one_letter_code
_entity_poly.pdbx_strand_id
1 'polypeptide(L)'
;MEFATDCTDWSALVLQEDFVRFSRIQTPDGARVCVVGDDGTPRPLTFTDTGAPVESLQQVIAGGRDALSRLTADDAATAGALLAPLTPHRNVFCVGRNYSEHAAEFARSGFDATDNNTNPIPEFPVVFTKPAASVIASGDQVDPHTDVTSALDYEGEIGVIIGKRASKVSKAEAMDYVWGYTLINDVTARDLQHSHKQWFIGKSLDTFCPMGPWAVSADEIDINDVQLQTRINGELRQDANTAQLIFDVPTIIETLSAGITLEPGDVIATGTPVGVGIGFDPPKYLVPGDEMVVSAPGLGELRNVIGGTETPERLTRIGSRRLFIEKTGNGPAVVLIHGLGGAGTVYEPQVQALAEQHTVLRYDLSGHGRSPVVGANSIENWVDELAALLDTEGLDQVDLVAHSMGTLIATTFAATHPDRVSRLALLGPVRSQNEQAQAATRARARTVREGGMPAVTDTIVAAALSTETETTRPLAVTAVRELLLGQDPAGYANACEALAAATEPKFTDIAAPTLLITGDEDKVSPVAVNEQLAESIADSRLEILDGVGHWHTLEDPNRVTALLTEFLNR
;
A
#
# COMPACT_ATOMS: atom_id res chain seq x y z
N MET A 1 -51.69 16.76 16.95
CA MET A 1 -50.78 15.77 16.34
C MET A 1 -49.46 15.95 17.04
N GLU A 2 -49.18 15.07 18.00
CA GLU A 2 -47.87 14.96 18.64
C GLU A 2 -46.85 14.53 17.57
N PHE A 3 -45.74 15.26 17.47
CA PHE A 3 -44.56 14.77 16.78
C PHE A 3 -43.82 13.88 17.77
N ALA A 4 -43.78 12.58 17.48
CA ALA A 4 -43.00 11.64 18.27
C ALA A 4 -41.52 12.01 18.15
N THR A 5 -40.97 12.45 19.26
CA THR A 5 -39.54 12.45 19.58
C THR A 5 -39.10 11.00 19.78
N ASP A 6 -38.38 10.45 18.82
CA ASP A 6 -37.17 9.70 19.15
C ASP A 6 -36.22 9.74 17.94
N CYS A 7 -35.01 10.24 18.18
CA CYS A 7 -34.03 10.56 17.15
C CYS A 7 -32.80 9.68 17.31
N THR A 8 -32.94 8.44 17.79
CA THR A 8 -31.79 7.59 18.15
C THR A 8 -31.80 6.17 17.57
N ASP A 9 -32.94 5.64 17.13
CA ASP A 9 -33.04 4.24 16.66
C ASP A 9 -32.57 4.06 15.20
N TRP A 10 -31.40 3.41 15.00
CA TRP A 10 -30.86 2.99 13.70
C TRP A 10 -31.17 1.52 13.38
N SER A 11 -31.55 0.72 14.39
CA SER A 11 -31.86 -0.71 14.30
C SER A 11 -33.11 -1.03 13.48
N ALA A 12 -34.16 -0.20 13.58
CA ALA A 12 -35.48 -0.50 13.03
C ALA A 12 -35.60 -0.48 11.49
N LEU A 13 -34.54 -0.12 10.76
CA LEU A 13 -34.64 0.37 9.38
C LEU A 13 -34.01 -0.52 8.30
N VAL A 14 -33.28 -1.59 8.64
CA VAL A 14 -32.45 -2.27 7.61
C VAL A 14 -32.67 -3.77 7.49
N LEU A 15 -32.78 -4.53 8.58
CA LEU A 15 -32.89 -6.00 8.51
C LEU A 15 -33.68 -6.46 9.73
N GLN A 16 -34.42 -7.57 9.66
CA GLN A 16 -35.10 -8.17 10.83
C GLN A 16 -34.08 -8.82 11.80
N GLU A 17 -33.00 -8.13 12.12
CA GLU A 17 -31.89 -8.58 12.98
C GLU A 17 -31.80 -7.61 14.17
N ASP A 18 -31.64 -8.15 15.38
CA ASP A 18 -31.69 -7.37 16.64
C ASP A 18 -30.41 -6.55 16.93
N PHE A 19 -29.34 -6.70 16.13
CA PHE A 19 -28.04 -6.02 16.36
C PHE A 19 -27.27 -5.79 15.04
N VAL A 20 -26.91 -4.54 14.69
CA VAL A 20 -26.29 -4.22 13.38
C VAL A 20 -24.77 -3.96 13.48
N ARG A 21 -23.96 -4.92 13.01
CA ARG A 21 -22.50 -4.79 12.87
C ARG A 21 -22.12 -4.60 11.41
N PHE A 22 -21.32 -3.59 11.09
CA PHE A 22 -20.80 -3.32 9.75
C PHE A 22 -19.33 -3.75 9.64
N SER A 23 -19.07 -4.75 8.80
CA SER A 23 -17.71 -5.15 8.42
C SER A 23 -17.43 -4.77 6.97
N ARG A 24 -16.16 -4.83 6.59
CA ARG A 24 -15.74 -4.68 5.19
C ARG A 24 -14.87 -5.87 4.82
N ILE A 25 -15.12 -6.48 3.67
CA ILE A 25 -14.33 -7.60 3.17
C ILE A 25 -13.79 -7.32 1.77
N GLN A 26 -12.62 -7.84 1.46
CA GLN A 26 -12.06 -7.87 0.12
C GLN A 26 -12.51 -9.16 -0.57
N THR A 27 -13.25 -9.02 -1.67
CA THR A 27 -13.65 -10.12 -2.56
C THR A 27 -12.85 -10.06 -3.87
N PRO A 28 -12.91 -11.09 -4.74
CA PRO A 28 -12.32 -11.01 -6.08
C PRO A 28 -12.85 -9.84 -6.92
N ASP A 29 -14.10 -9.43 -6.70
CA ASP A 29 -14.78 -8.35 -7.42
C ASP A 29 -14.65 -6.98 -6.72
N GLY A 30 -13.74 -6.85 -5.75
CA GLY A 30 -13.48 -5.63 -5.00
C GLY A 30 -13.97 -5.66 -3.55
N ALA A 31 -13.82 -4.52 -2.87
CA ALA A 31 -14.27 -4.37 -1.49
C ALA A 31 -15.81 -4.36 -1.39
N ARG A 32 -16.33 -4.94 -0.32
CA ARG A 32 -17.77 -4.99 0.00
C ARG A 32 -17.97 -4.63 1.46
N VAL A 33 -18.92 -3.75 1.75
CA VAL A 33 -19.46 -3.57 3.10
C VAL A 33 -20.48 -4.66 3.33
N CYS A 34 -20.41 -5.27 4.50
CA CYS A 34 -21.28 -6.36 4.91
C CYS A 34 -21.92 -6.03 6.26
N VAL A 35 -23.12 -6.55 6.47
CA VAL A 35 -23.65 -6.73 7.82
C VAL A 35 -23.16 -8.07 8.37
N VAL A 36 -22.93 -8.12 9.68
CA VAL A 36 -22.53 -9.33 10.39
C VAL A 36 -23.58 -9.61 11.47
N GLY A 37 -24.37 -10.66 11.27
CA GLY A 37 -25.34 -11.13 12.26
C GLY A 37 -24.67 -11.88 13.41
N ASP A 38 -25.47 -12.49 14.27
CA ASP A 38 -24.98 -13.24 15.43
C ASP A 38 -24.26 -14.56 15.07
N ASP A 39 -24.49 -15.08 13.86
CA ASP A 39 -23.74 -16.20 13.31
C ASP A 39 -22.30 -15.83 12.89
N GLY A 40 -21.93 -14.55 13.02
CA GLY A 40 -20.59 -14.04 12.67
C GLY A 40 -20.31 -13.99 11.18
N THR A 41 -21.33 -14.21 10.33
CA THR A 41 -21.13 -14.38 8.90
C THR A 41 -21.40 -13.09 8.14
N PRO A 42 -20.45 -12.58 7.33
CA PRO A 42 -20.63 -11.34 6.58
C PRO A 42 -21.57 -11.55 5.39
N ARG A 43 -22.61 -10.72 5.32
CA ARG A 43 -23.58 -10.66 4.21
C ARG A 43 -23.45 -9.30 3.51
N PRO A 44 -23.03 -9.26 2.23
CA PRO A 44 -22.83 -8.00 1.50
C PRO A 44 -24.07 -7.13 1.46
N LEU A 45 -23.84 -5.82 1.51
CA LEU A 45 -24.88 -4.82 1.35
C LEU A 45 -24.93 -4.31 -0.10
N THR A 46 -26.15 -4.12 -0.59
CA THR A 46 -26.44 -3.44 -1.86
C THR A 46 -27.44 -2.31 -1.64
N PHE A 47 -27.43 -1.33 -2.54
CA PHE A 47 -28.42 -0.26 -2.56
C PHE A 47 -29.71 -0.75 -3.24
N THR A 48 -30.86 -0.65 -2.57
CA THR A 48 -32.15 -1.17 -3.07
C THR A 48 -32.67 -0.43 -4.30
N ASP A 49 -32.28 0.83 -4.49
CA ASP A 49 -32.70 1.68 -5.61
C ASP A 49 -31.93 1.39 -6.92
N THR A 50 -30.69 0.90 -6.81
CA THR A 50 -29.77 0.73 -7.95
C THR A 50 -29.27 -0.71 -8.13
N GLY A 51 -29.34 -1.54 -7.09
CA GLY A 51 -28.71 -2.86 -7.03
C GLY A 51 -27.18 -2.81 -6.94
N ALA A 52 -26.57 -1.63 -6.79
CA ALA A 52 -25.13 -1.48 -6.74
C ALA A 52 -24.56 -1.95 -5.37
N PRO A 53 -23.37 -2.58 -5.33
CA PRO A 53 -22.72 -2.94 -4.08
C PRO A 53 -22.35 -1.69 -3.27
N VAL A 54 -22.44 -1.81 -1.94
CA VAL A 54 -21.84 -0.83 -1.03
C VAL A 54 -20.37 -1.17 -0.88
N GLU A 55 -19.48 -0.30 -1.34
CA GLU A 55 -18.04 -0.55 -1.39
C GLU A 55 -17.31 0.04 -0.19
N SER A 56 -17.91 1.05 0.46
CA SER A 56 -17.30 1.76 1.58
C SER A 56 -18.32 2.18 2.64
N LEU A 57 -17.94 2.04 3.91
CA LEU A 57 -18.77 2.49 5.03
C LEU A 57 -18.99 4.00 4.99
N GLN A 58 -18.08 4.76 4.38
CA GLN A 58 -18.28 6.19 4.13
C GLN A 58 -19.54 6.49 3.30
N GLN A 59 -19.95 5.60 2.37
CA GLN A 59 -21.19 5.79 1.60
C GLN A 59 -22.43 5.69 2.51
N VAL A 60 -22.37 4.79 3.50
CA VAL A 60 -23.42 4.62 4.52
C VAL A 60 -23.45 5.82 5.46
N ILE A 61 -22.28 6.20 5.98
CA ILE A 61 -22.14 7.33 6.90
C ILE A 61 -22.61 8.64 6.25
N ALA A 62 -22.16 8.94 5.03
CA ALA A 62 -22.49 10.19 4.34
C ALA A 62 -23.97 10.30 3.97
N GLY A 63 -24.63 9.18 3.69
CA GLY A 63 -26.06 9.17 3.39
C GLY A 63 -26.98 9.21 4.62
N GLY A 64 -26.43 9.14 5.83
CA GLY A 64 -27.17 9.23 7.09
C GLY A 64 -28.27 8.15 7.21
N ARG A 65 -29.36 8.47 7.94
CA ARG A 65 -30.48 7.52 8.13
C ARG A 65 -31.16 7.10 6.83
N ASP A 66 -31.21 8.01 5.86
CA ASP A 66 -31.84 7.75 4.57
C ASP A 66 -30.99 6.81 3.69
N ALA A 67 -29.70 6.62 3.99
CA ALA A 67 -28.94 5.53 3.37
C ALA A 67 -29.37 4.18 3.91
N LEU A 68 -29.57 4.05 5.23
CA LEU A 68 -29.96 2.77 5.84
C LEU A 68 -31.26 2.20 5.26
N SER A 69 -32.28 3.03 5.05
CA SER A 69 -33.55 2.60 4.41
C SER A 69 -33.40 2.09 2.98
N ARG A 70 -32.26 2.38 2.35
CA ARG A 70 -31.92 2.00 0.98
C ARG A 70 -30.89 0.87 0.94
N LEU A 71 -30.58 0.22 2.05
CA LEU A 71 -29.69 -0.93 2.08
C LEU A 71 -30.51 -2.22 2.17
N THR A 72 -30.06 -3.24 1.45
CA THR A 72 -30.48 -4.63 1.67
C THR A 72 -29.25 -5.50 1.78
N ALA A 73 -29.31 -6.51 2.64
CA ALA A 73 -28.28 -7.54 2.71
C ALA A 73 -28.63 -8.68 1.75
N ASP A 74 -27.60 -9.29 1.18
CA ASP A 74 -27.75 -10.52 0.43
C ASP A 74 -28.11 -11.69 1.38
N ASP A 75 -28.96 -12.60 0.91
CA ASP A 75 -29.31 -13.83 1.65
C ASP A 75 -28.09 -14.76 1.82
N ALA A 76 -27.13 -14.68 0.89
CA ALA A 76 -25.95 -15.52 0.85
C ALA A 76 -24.75 -14.82 1.50
N ALA A 77 -24.12 -15.53 2.44
CA ALA A 77 -22.80 -15.20 2.93
C ALA A 77 -21.79 -15.11 1.78
N THR A 78 -20.85 -14.18 1.89
CA THR A 78 -19.73 -14.06 0.94
C THR A 78 -18.41 -14.20 1.66
N ALA A 79 -17.53 -15.07 1.15
CA ALA A 79 -16.18 -15.20 1.66
C ALA A 79 -15.29 -14.07 1.15
N GLY A 80 -14.43 -13.54 2.02
CA GLY A 80 -13.47 -12.50 1.66
C GLY A 80 -12.47 -12.28 2.80
N ALA A 81 -11.35 -11.63 2.49
CA ALA A 81 -10.41 -11.20 3.52
C ALA A 81 -11.00 -10.02 4.30
N LEU A 82 -10.94 -10.05 5.63
CA LEU A 82 -11.43 -8.95 6.45
C LEU A 82 -10.59 -7.68 6.20
N LEU A 83 -11.26 -6.55 6.04
CA LEU A 83 -10.66 -5.23 5.96
C LEU A 83 -11.05 -4.42 7.21
N ALA A 84 -10.29 -3.39 7.55
CA ALA A 84 -10.74 -2.41 8.54
C ALA A 84 -12.14 -1.87 8.14
N PRO A 85 -13.07 -1.68 9.10
CA PRO A 85 -14.45 -1.31 8.79
C PRO A 85 -14.55 0.03 8.05
N LEU A 86 -13.61 0.93 8.30
CA LEU A 86 -13.38 2.11 7.49
C LEU A 86 -11.90 2.49 7.48
N THR A 87 -11.47 3.14 6.41
CA THR A 87 -10.20 3.89 6.37
C THR A 87 -10.57 5.36 6.31
N PRO A 88 -10.30 6.16 7.35
CA PRO A 88 -10.71 7.56 7.37
C PRO A 88 -10.01 8.36 6.25
N HIS A 89 -10.66 9.40 5.73
CA HIS A 89 -10.05 10.27 4.71
C HIS A 89 -8.96 11.19 5.27
N ARG A 90 -8.94 11.35 6.60
CA ARG A 90 -7.99 12.17 7.35
C ARG A 90 -7.30 11.32 8.41
N ASN A 91 -6.30 11.87 9.08
CA ASN A 91 -5.70 11.19 10.21
C ASN A 91 -6.75 10.87 11.29
N VAL A 92 -6.58 9.75 11.98
CA VAL A 92 -7.33 9.42 13.19
C VAL A 92 -6.92 10.42 14.27
N PHE A 93 -7.89 11.07 14.92
CA PHE A 93 -7.62 11.91 16.09
C PHE A 93 -7.48 11.01 17.32
N CYS A 94 -6.50 11.26 18.17
CA CYS A 94 -6.22 10.42 19.33
C CYS A 94 -6.13 11.29 20.58
N VAL A 95 -6.68 10.79 21.69
CA VAL A 95 -6.66 11.48 22.99
C VAL A 95 -5.73 10.74 23.94
N GLY A 96 -4.62 11.36 24.34
CA GLY A 96 -3.72 10.73 25.30
C GLY A 96 -4.09 11.03 26.75
N ARG A 97 -3.61 10.18 27.66
CA ARG A 97 -3.74 10.33 29.12
C ARG A 97 -5.20 10.48 29.58
N ASN A 98 -6.14 9.80 28.93
CA ASN A 98 -7.58 9.95 29.20
C ASN A 98 -8.14 8.99 30.25
N TYR A 99 -7.30 8.22 30.94
CA TYR A 99 -7.66 7.43 32.12
C TYR A 99 -6.74 7.85 33.28
N SER A 100 -7.31 8.07 34.47
CA SER A 100 -6.57 8.62 35.61
C SER A 100 -5.41 7.74 36.08
N GLU A 101 -5.62 6.43 36.13
CA GLU A 101 -4.58 5.45 36.51
C GLU A 101 -3.48 5.33 35.45
N HIS A 102 -3.86 5.37 34.16
CA HIS A 102 -2.90 5.38 33.06
C HIS A 102 -2.06 6.66 33.04
N ALA A 103 -2.69 7.81 33.27
CA ALA A 103 -1.98 9.08 33.32
C ALA A 103 -0.94 9.10 34.46
N ALA A 104 -1.24 8.47 35.59
CA ALA A 104 -0.30 8.28 36.70
C ALA A 104 0.80 7.24 36.37
N GLU A 105 0.48 6.16 35.65
CA GLU A 105 1.44 5.16 35.15
C GLU A 105 2.44 5.79 34.18
N PHE A 106 1.95 6.53 33.17
CA PHE A 106 2.79 7.21 32.19
C PHE A 106 3.73 8.23 32.85
N ALA A 107 3.23 9.04 33.79
CA ALA A 107 4.06 10.01 34.51
C ALA A 107 5.21 9.34 35.30
N ARG A 108 4.99 8.14 35.85
CA ARG A 108 6.04 7.39 36.57
C ARG A 108 7.13 6.81 35.66
N SER A 109 6.84 6.61 34.37
CA SER A 109 7.80 6.04 33.42
C SER A 109 9.00 6.95 33.11
N GLY A 110 8.87 8.26 33.36
CA GLY A 110 9.90 9.25 33.02
C GLY A 110 9.90 9.69 31.54
N PHE A 111 8.91 9.24 30.74
CA PHE A 111 8.75 9.60 29.33
C PHE A 111 7.90 10.87 29.12
N ASP A 112 7.37 11.46 30.18
CA ASP A 112 6.64 12.75 30.17
C ASP A 112 7.62 13.92 30.08
N ALA A 113 8.19 14.13 28.88
CA ALA A 113 9.23 15.15 28.66
C ALA A 113 8.70 16.56 28.37
N THR A 114 7.38 16.77 28.41
CA THR A 114 6.76 18.03 27.97
C THR A 114 6.05 18.82 29.07
N ASP A 115 5.85 18.26 30.26
CA ASP A 115 5.20 18.99 31.37
C ASP A 115 5.95 18.81 32.69
N ASN A 116 6.36 19.93 33.32
CA ASN A 116 7.01 19.95 34.65
C ASN A 116 5.96 19.88 35.79
N ASN A 117 4.72 19.53 35.46
CA ASN A 117 3.59 19.61 36.36
C ASN A 117 3.47 18.37 37.23
N THR A 118 3.29 18.56 38.54
CA THR A 118 3.18 17.47 39.52
C THR A 118 1.82 16.76 39.50
N ASN A 119 0.86 17.24 38.70
CA ASN A 119 -0.45 16.63 38.55
C ASN A 119 -0.47 15.74 37.29
N PRO A 120 -0.65 14.42 37.42
CA PRO A 120 -0.68 13.52 36.27
C PRO A 120 -1.94 13.66 35.41
N ILE A 121 -2.98 14.35 35.87
CA ILE A 121 -4.23 14.55 35.11
C ILE A 121 -4.15 15.86 34.31
N PRO A 122 -4.25 15.83 32.97
CA PRO A 122 -4.28 17.05 32.14
C PRO A 122 -5.50 17.93 32.45
N GLU A 123 -5.37 19.25 32.29
CA GLU A 123 -6.50 20.19 32.40
C GLU A 123 -7.41 20.16 31.16
N PHE A 124 -6.84 19.84 29.99
CA PHE A 124 -7.52 19.74 28.70
C PHE A 124 -7.15 18.44 27.99
N PRO A 125 -8.01 17.91 27.08
CA PRO A 125 -7.67 16.75 26.27
C PRO A 125 -6.37 16.95 25.49
N VAL A 126 -5.42 16.01 25.64
CA VAL A 126 -4.16 16.02 24.89
C VAL A 126 -4.41 15.34 23.55
N VAL A 127 -4.44 16.12 22.47
CA VAL A 127 -4.78 15.63 21.13
C VAL A 127 -3.53 15.44 20.27
N PHE A 128 -3.43 14.29 19.63
CA PHE A 128 -2.48 13.98 18.56
C PHE A 128 -3.21 13.24 17.44
N THR A 129 -2.47 12.77 16.43
CA THR A 129 -3.10 12.05 15.31
C THR A 129 -2.26 10.86 14.85
N LYS A 130 -2.89 9.93 14.12
CA LYS A 130 -2.24 8.83 13.38
C LYS A 130 -2.66 8.90 11.90
N PRO A 131 -1.74 8.78 10.92
CA PRO A 131 -2.08 8.76 9.51
C PRO A 131 -3.09 7.67 9.18
N ALA A 132 -4.06 7.99 8.31
CA ALA A 132 -5.02 6.99 7.81
C ALA A 132 -4.33 5.78 7.17
N ALA A 133 -3.15 5.97 6.59
CA ALA A 133 -2.33 4.90 5.99
C ALA A 133 -1.80 3.87 7.01
N SER A 134 -1.78 4.19 8.30
CA SER A 134 -1.37 3.24 9.35
C SER A 134 -2.49 2.26 9.75
N VAL A 135 -3.71 2.46 9.23
CA VAL A 135 -4.88 1.64 9.56
C VAL A 135 -4.79 0.26 8.90
N ILE A 136 -4.90 -0.78 9.69
CA ILE A 136 -4.96 -2.19 9.24
C ILE A 136 -6.16 -2.91 9.86
N ALA A 137 -6.56 -4.02 9.26
CA ALA A 137 -7.69 -4.81 9.71
C ALA A 137 -7.35 -5.69 10.92
N SER A 138 -8.40 -6.23 11.56
CA SER A 138 -8.24 -7.40 12.43
C SER A 138 -7.76 -8.60 11.58
N GLY A 139 -6.74 -9.30 12.06
CA GLY A 139 -6.07 -10.41 11.37
C GLY A 139 -4.79 -10.00 10.63
N ASP A 140 -4.61 -8.72 10.33
CA ASP A 140 -3.40 -8.22 9.68
C ASP A 140 -2.21 -8.22 10.66
N GLN A 141 -0.99 -8.27 10.11
CA GLN A 141 0.24 -8.18 10.89
C GLN A 141 0.62 -6.73 11.18
N VAL A 142 1.09 -6.49 12.40
CA VAL A 142 1.76 -5.23 12.76
C VAL A 142 3.26 -5.40 12.51
N ASP A 143 3.82 -4.56 11.66
CA ASP A 143 5.26 -4.51 11.42
C ASP A 143 5.96 -4.05 12.72
N PRO A 144 6.90 -4.84 13.27
CA PRO A 144 7.61 -4.43 14.47
C PRO A 144 8.54 -3.23 14.27
N HIS A 145 8.86 -2.85 13.03
CA HIS A 145 9.80 -1.78 12.68
C HIS A 145 11.11 -1.88 13.46
N THR A 146 11.67 -3.10 13.55
CA THR A 146 12.85 -3.40 14.40
C THR A 146 14.12 -2.62 14.02
N ASP A 147 14.15 -2.02 12.84
CA ASP A 147 15.20 -1.11 12.37
C ASP A 147 15.02 0.34 12.85
N VAL A 148 13.83 0.71 13.34
CA VAL A 148 13.48 2.06 13.78
C VAL A 148 13.17 2.14 15.29
N THR A 149 12.57 1.11 15.88
CA THR A 149 12.18 1.08 17.30
C THR A 149 12.56 -0.23 17.99
N SER A 150 12.80 -0.15 19.30
CA SER A 150 13.03 -1.28 20.20
C SER A 150 12.06 -1.33 21.38
N ALA A 151 11.09 -0.41 21.42
CA ALA A 151 10.19 -0.20 22.54
C ALA A 151 8.73 -0.16 22.06
N LEU A 152 8.32 -1.24 21.37
CA LEU A 152 6.98 -1.40 20.82
C LEU A 152 5.96 -1.70 21.92
N ASP A 153 4.82 -1.04 21.87
CA ASP A 153 3.79 -1.11 22.90
C ASP A 153 2.37 -1.13 22.31
N TYR A 154 1.40 -1.61 23.10
CA TYR A 154 -0.02 -1.70 22.75
C TYR A 154 -0.82 -0.70 23.58
N GLU A 155 -1.93 -0.24 23.02
CA GLU A 155 -2.87 0.66 23.68
C GLU A 155 -4.28 0.36 23.15
N GLY A 156 -5.01 -0.54 23.80
CA GLY A 156 -6.41 -0.80 23.42
C GLY A 156 -7.29 0.41 23.70
N GLU A 157 -8.15 0.78 22.74
CA GLU A 157 -9.03 1.95 22.82
C GLU A 157 -10.39 1.71 22.14
N ILE A 158 -11.38 2.54 22.50
CA ILE A 158 -12.62 2.68 21.73
C ILE A 158 -12.46 3.82 20.71
N GLY A 159 -12.76 3.52 19.46
CA GLY A 159 -12.86 4.49 18.37
C GLY A 159 -14.29 5.00 18.20
N VAL A 160 -14.47 6.31 18.20
CA VAL A 160 -15.75 6.99 17.91
C VAL A 160 -15.75 7.45 16.46
N ILE A 161 -16.79 7.09 15.71
CA ILE A 161 -16.95 7.44 14.29
C ILE A 161 -17.93 8.60 14.17
N ILE A 162 -17.51 9.70 13.54
CA ILE A 162 -18.34 10.88 13.32
C ILE A 162 -19.30 10.63 12.16
N GLY A 163 -20.59 10.90 12.36
CA GLY A 163 -21.65 10.68 11.37
C GLY A 163 -22.08 11.90 10.60
N LYS A 164 -21.87 13.09 11.17
CA LYS A 164 -22.31 14.36 10.59
C LYS A 164 -21.22 15.40 10.77
N ARG A 165 -21.15 16.36 9.85
CA ARG A 165 -20.24 17.49 9.94
C ARG A 165 -20.45 18.23 11.27
N ALA A 166 -19.43 18.25 12.13
CA ALA A 166 -19.48 18.85 13.47
C ALA A 166 -18.55 20.06 13.55
N SER A 167 -19.08 21.22 13.90
CA SER A 167 -18.29 22.43 14.16
C SER A 167 -18.95 23.24 15.27
N LYS A 168 -18.16 23.59 16.30
CA LYS A 168 -18.60 24.29 17.51
C LYS A 168 -19.78 23.60 18.19
N VAL A 169 -19.71 22.27 18.29
CA VAL A 169 -20.76 21.44 18.88
C VAL A 169 -20.62 21.49 20.40
N SER A 170 -21.74 21.71 21.10
CA SER A 170 -21.76 21.68 22.57
C SER A 170 -21.76 20.25 23.10
N LYS A 171 -21.30 20.00 24.34
CA LYS A 171 -21.38 18.65 24.93
C LYS A 171 -22.79 18.05 24.88
N ALA A 172 -23.83 18.87 25.11
CA ALA A 172 -25.21 18.42 25.15
C ALA A 172 -25.71 17.87 23.80
N GLU A 173 -25.13 18.33 22.69
CA GLU A 173 -25.50 17.94 21.33
C GLU A 173 -24.53 16.90 20.73
N ALA A 174 -23.39 16.65 21.38
CA ALA A 174 -22.28 15.90 20.81
C ALA A 174 -22.66 14.50 20.31
N MET A 175 -23.52 13.80 21.05
CA MET A 175 -23.93 12.44 20.69
C MET A 175 -24.76 12.37 19.40
N ASP A 176 -25.44 13.46 19.00
CA ASP A 176 -26.20 13.52 17.74
C ASP A 176 -25.30 13.48 16.48
N TYR A 177 -24.00 13.69 16.67
CA TYR A 177 -22.96 13.66 15.64
C TYR A 177 -22.19 12.35 15.59
N VAL A 178 -22.43 11.42 16.53
CA VAL A 178 -21.79 10.11 16.54
C VAL A 178 -22.58 9.16 15.64
N TRP A 179 -21.89 8.52 14.69
CA TRP A 179 -22.46 7.45 13.88
C TRP A 179 -22.41 6.11 14.60
N GLY A 180 -21.29 5.84 15.27
CA GLY A 180 -21.04 4.55 15.90
C GLY A 180 -19.65 4.42 16.48
N TYR A 181 -19.29 3.18 16.79
CA TYR A 181 -18.06 2.83 17.50
C TYR A 181 -17.34 1.65 16.85
N THR A 182 -16.04 1.55 17.09
CA THR A 182 -15.18 0.40 16.71
C THR A 182 -14.05 0.24 17.74
N LEU A 183 -13.27 -0.84 17.68
CA LEU A 183 -12.05 -0.96 18.48
C LEU A 183 -10.85 -0.40 17.72
N ILE A 184 -9.91 0.16 18.45
CA ILE A 184 -8.61 0.61 17.95
C ILE A 184 -7.52 0.06 18.86
N ASN A 185 -6.37 -0.28 18.29
CA ASN A 185 -5.14 -0.44 19.04
C ASN A 185 -4.17 0.69 18.65
N ASP A 186 -3.88 1.62 19.56
CA ASP A 186 -2.92 2.71 19.33
C ASP A 186 -1.49 2.21 19.56
N VAL A 187 -1.02 1.33 18.66
CA VAL A 187 0.33 0.77 18.73
C VAL A 187 1.37 1.89 18.72
N THR A 188 2.35 1.78 19.61
CA THR A 188 3.25 2.86 19.96
C THR A 188 4.71 2.42 20.01
N ALA A 189 5.58 3.16 19.32
CA ALA A 189 7.03 3.13 19.51
C ALA A 189 7.43 4.13 20.60
N ARG A 190 7.65 3.66 21.83
CA ARG A 190 7.83 4.52 23.02
C ARG A 190 9.11 5.36 22.98
N ASP A 191 10.18 4.77 22.45
CA ASP A 191 11.47 5.45 22.25
C ASP A 191 11.34 6.63 21.28
N LEU A 192 10.62 6.46 20.17
CA LEU A 192 10.32 7.53 19.21
C LEU A 192 9.36 8.57 19.81
N GLN A 193 8.30 8.12 20.50
CA GLN A 193 7.34 9.01 21.18
C GLN A 193 8.07 9.98 22.12
N HIS A 194 9.03 9.48 22.90
CA HIS A 194 9.83 10.29 23.81
C HIS A 194 10.86 11.18 23.10
N SER A 195 11.54 10.63 22.09
CA SER A 195 12.63 11.33 21.41
C SER A 195 12.13 12.52 20.59
N HIS A 196 10.99 12.36 19.92
CA HIS A 196 10.43 13.40 19.06
C HIS A 196 9.58 14.44 19.79
N LYS A 197 9.26 14.22 21.07
CA LYS A 197 8.43 15.08 21.95
C LYS A 197 6.97 15.19 21.50
N GLN A 198 6.73 15.56 20.25
CA GLN A 198 5.43 15.40 19.61
C GLN A 198 5.20 13.90 19.36
N TRP A 199 4.05 13.39 19.79
CA TRP A 199 3.81 11.94 19.78
C TRP A 199 3.56 11.37 18.38
N PHE A 200 3.30 12.22 17.38
CA PHE A 200 2.98 11.81 16.00
C PHE A 200 3.91 10.70 15.48
N ILE A 201 5.23 10.90 15.43
CA ILE A 201 6.17 9.91 14.87
C ILE A 201 6.11 8.57 15.63
N GLY A 202 6.11 8.57 16.95
CA GLY A 202 6.03 7.33 17.75
C GLY A 202 4.67 6.64 17.68
N LYS A 203 3.65 7.33 17.20
CA LYS A 203 2.27 6.84 17.06
C LYS A 203 1.91 6.49 15.61
N SER A 204 2.79 6.72 14.63
CA SER A 204 2.38 6.81 13.22
C SER A 204 3.18 5.96 12.24
N LEU A 205 3.97 5.00 12.73
CA LEU A 205 4.62 4.05 11.82
C LEU A 205 3.55 3.24 11.06
N ASP A 206 3.91 2.75 9.88
CA ASP A 206 2.99 1.93 9.08
C ASP A 206 2.49 0.75 9.91
N THR A 207 1.22 0.37 9.73
CA THR A 207 0.51 -0.69 10.49
C THR A 207 0.17 -0.38 11.96
N PHE A 208 0.53 0.78 12.52
CA PHE A 208 0.33 1.08 13.94
C PHE A 208 -1.10 1.46 14.35
N CYS A 209 -2.08 1.43 13.45
CA CYS A 209 -3.48 1.72 13.79
C CYS A 209 -4.44 0.55 13.47
N PRO A 210 -4.26 -0.65 14.03
CA PRO A 210 -5.28 -1.69 13.90
C PRO A 210 -6.66 -1.19 14.31
N MET A 211 -7.67 -1.49 13.49
CA MET A 211 -9.05 -1.03 13.67
C MET A 211 -10.04 -2.10 13.22
N GLY A 212 -11.06 -2.37 14.03
CA GLY A 212 -12.09 -3.35 13.71
C GLY A 212 -12.53 -4.18 14.91
N PRO A 213 -12.99 -5.44 14.73
CA PRO A 213 -13.18 -6.14 13.45
C PRO A 213 -14.36 -5.59 12.63
N TRP A 214 -15.25 -4.85 13.27
CA TRP A 214 -16.39 -4.17 12.65
C TRP A 214 -16.65 -2.83 13.33
N ALA A 215 -17.52 -2.03 12.72
CA ALA A 215 -18.10 -0.85 13.34
C ALA A 215 -19.57 -1.12 13.69
N VAL A 216 -20.03 -0.56 14.80
CA VAL A 216 -21.39 -0.76 15.34
C VAL A 216 -22.06 0.59 15.47
N SER A 217 -23.35 0.70 15.15
CA SER A 217 -24.08 1.97 15.27
C SER A 217 -24.19 2.44 16.72
N ALA A 218 -24.36 3.75 16.90
CA ALA A 218 -24.26 4.39 18.22
C ALA A 218 -25.36 3.99 19.20
N ASP A 219 -26.50 3.52 18.72
CA ASP A 219 -27.68 3.10 19.48
C ASP A 219 -27.55 1.72 20.12
N GLU A 220 -26.62 0.90 19.63
CA GLU A 220 -26.37 -0.45 20.13
C GLU A 220 -25.43 -0.47 21.36
N ILE A 221 -24.76 0.65 21.64
CA ILE A 221 -23.70 0.74 22.66
C ILE A 221 -23.87 2.00 23.50
N ASP A 222 -24.06 1.84 24.81
CA ASP A 222 -23.88 2.93 25.77
C ASP A 222 -22.38 3.16 25.99
N ILE A 223 -21.85 4.18 25.33
CA ILE A 223 -20.42 4.51 25.38
C ILE A 223 -19.93 4.87 26.79
N ASN A 224 -20.81 5.16 27.74
CA ASN A 224 -20.44 5.45 29.12
C ASN A 224 -20.27 4.20 29.99
N ASP A 225 -20.61 3.02 29.49
CA ASP A 225 -20.51 1.75 30.23
C ASP A 225 -20.03 0.61 29.33
N VAL A 226 -18.84 0.78 28.73
CA VAL A 226 -18.20 -0.23 27.90
C VAL A 226 -16.98 -0.77 28.62
N GLN A 227 -16.98 -2.07 28.90
CA GLN A 227 -15.79 -2.77 29.41
C GLN A 227 -14.81 -3.04 28.27
N LEU A 228 -13.61 -2.47 28.36
CA LEU A 228 -12.51 -2.64 27.42
C LEU A 228 -11.41 -3.51 28.03
N GLN A 229 -10.97 -4.52 27.30
CA GLN A 229 -9.89 -5.41 27.70
C GLN A 229 -8.83 -5.54 26.60
N THR A 230 -7.55 -5.60 27.01
CA THR A 230 -6.44 -5.94 26.12
C THR A 230 -5.67 -7.11 26.68
N ARG A 231 -5.46 -8.14 25.85
CA ARG A 231 -4.68 -9.34 26.17
C ARG A 231 -3.48 -9.47 25.25
N ILE A 232 -2.32 -9.78 25.81
CA ILE A 232 -1.10 -10.10 25.06
C ILE A 232 -0.76 -11.57 25.28
N ASN A 233 -0.76 -12.39 24.23
CA ASN A 233 -0.57 -13.84 24.33
C ASN A 233 -1.50 -14.50 25.37
N GLY A 234 -2.75 -14.02 25.45
CA GLY A 234 -3.74 -14.46 26.45
C GLY A 234 -3.61 -13.85 27.86
N GLU A 235 -2.50 -13.19 28.19
CA GLU A 235 -2.32 -12.46 29.45
C GLU A 235 -3.16 -11.18 29.44
N LEU A 236 -4.13 -11.05 30.36
CA LEU A 236 -4.88 -9.80 30.54
C LEU A 236 -3.95 -8.71 31.06
N ARG A 237 -3.81 -7.61 30.29
CA ARG A 237 -2.95 -6.50 30.65
C ARG A 237 -3.68 -5.19 30.86
N GLN A 238 -4.78 -4.96 30.14
CA GLN A 238 -5.66 -3.80 30.34
C GLN A 238 -7.08 -4.29 30.63
N ASP A 239 -7.75 -3.68 31.60
CA ASP A 239 -9.13 -4.00 32.01
C ASP A 239 -9.78 -2.77 32.65
N ALA A 240 -10.59 -2.03 31.89
CA ALA A 240 -11.17 -0.78 32.34
C ALA A 240 -12.53 -0.52 31.68
N ASN A 241 -13.34 0.30 32.34
CA ASN A 241 -14.65 0.71 31.82
C ASN A 241 -14.58 2.15 31.32
N THR A 242 -15.24 2.47 30.21
CA THR A 242 -15.28 3.83 29.63
C THR A 242 -15.88 4.88 30.57
N ALA A 243 -16.64 4.48 31.60
CA ALA A 243 -17.06 5.36 32.71
C ALA A 243 -15.87 6.02 33.44
N GLN A 244 -14.66 5.49 33.29
CA GLN A 244 -13.42 5.97 33.92
C GLN A 244 -12.67 7.00 33.06
N LEU A 245 -13.17 7.34 31.87
CA LEU A 245 -12.60 8.39 31.03
C LEU A 245 -12.57 9.73 31.80
N ILE A 246 -11.43 10.42 31.77
CA ILE A 246 -11.30 11.76 32.38
C ILE A 246 -12.11 12.78 31.57
N PHE A 247 -11.99 12.70 30.25
CA PHE A 247 -12.75 13.46 29.28
C PHE A 247 -13.64 12.49 28.52
N ASP A 248 -14.95 12.55 28.79
CA ASP A 248 -15.96 11.76 28.08
C ASP A 248 -16.05 12.12 26.59
N VAL A 249 -16.72 11.27 25.80
CA VAL A 249 -16.89 11.47 24.35
C VAL A 249 -17.50 12.84 24.02
N PRO A 250 -18.56 13.31 24.70
CA PRO A 250 -19.07 14.67 24.52
C PRO A 250 -18.02 15.77 24.71
N THR A 251 -17.17 15.66 25.74
CA THR A 251 -16.10 16.62 26.03
C THR A 251 -15.04 16.63 24.93
N ILE A 252 -14.67 15.45 24.41
CA ILE A 252 -13.69 15.33 23.32
C ILE A 252 -14.22 15.99 22.04
N ILE A 253 -15.47 15.69 21.67
CA ILE A 253 -16.11 16.27 20.48
C ILE A 253 -16.25 17.78 20.60
N GLU A 254 -16.69 18.31 21.75
CA GLU A 254 -16.75 19.75 21.98
C GLU A 254 -15.37 20.40 21.84
N THR A 255 -14.34 19.80 22.45
CA THR A 255 -12.97 20.32 22.42
C THR A 255 -12.42 20.38 21.01
N LEU A 256 -12.51 19.29 20.24
CA LEU A 256 -12.04 19.25 18.86
C LEU A 256 -12.85 20.20 17.97
N SER A 257 -14.17 20.12 18.07
CA SER A 257 -15.07 20.85 17.18
C SER A 257 -15.06 22.36 17.37
N ALA A 258 -14.58 22.87 18.53
CA ALA A 258 -14.50 24.29 18.84
C ALA A 258 -13.74 25.11 17.78
N GLY A 259 -12.70 24.52 17.18
CA GLY A 259 -11.88 25.14 16.14
C GLY A 259 -11.61 24.28 14.90
N ILE A 260 -11.83 22.97 14.98
CA ILE A 260 -11.59 22.02 13.89
C ILE A 260 -12.94 21.48 13.44
N THR A 261 -13.30 21.61 12.16
CA THR A 261 -14.51 20.94 11.68
C THR A 261 -14.25 19.44 11.56
N LEU A 262 -15.02 18.63 12.29
CA LEU A 262 -15.06 17.18 12.12
C LEU A 262 -16.00 16.86 10.96
N GLU A 263 -15.61 15.89 10.14
CA GLU A 263 -16.33 15.48 8.93
C GLU A 263 -16.89 14.06 9.12
N PRO A 264 -17.98 13.69 8.44
CA PRO A 264 -18.49 12.32 8.45
C PRO A 264 -17.40 11.32 8.05
N GLY A 265 -17.21 10.28 8.85
CA GLY A 265 -16.16 9.26 8.69
C GLY A 265 -14.83 9.58 9.34
N ASP A 266 -14.68 10.74 10.01
CA ASP A 266 -13.56 10.93 10.94
C ASP A 266 -13.68 9.94 12.11
N VAL A 267 -12.52 9.56 12.65
CA VAL A 267 -12.41 8.65 13.78
C VAL A 267 -11.62 9.31 14.91
N ILE A 268 -12.12 9.14 16.13
CA ILE A 268 -11.52 9.61 17.37
C ILE A 268 -11.20 8.39 18.26
N ALA A 269 -9.93 8.10 18.48
CA ALA A 269 -9.45 7.16 19.48
C ALA A 269 -9.45 7.84 20.86
N THR A 270 -10.18 7.27 21.82
CA THR A 270 -10.61 7.96 23.05
C THR A 270 -9.60 7.89 24.21
N GLY A 271 -8.46 7.24 24.01
CA GLY A 271 -7.44 7.02 25.01
C GLY A 271 -7.46 5.60 25.58
N THR A 272 -6.31 5.20 26.12
CA THR A 272 -6.07 3.85 26.62
C THR A 272 -6.05 3.78 28.16
N PRO A 273 -6.52 2.68 28.76
CA PRO A 273 -6.44 2.46 30.21
C PRO A 273 -5.05 2.01 30.68
N VAL A 274 -4.91 1.87 32.01
CA VAL A 274 -3.66 1.43 32.67
C VAL A 274 -3.28 0.01 32.22
N GLY A 275 -1.98 -0.31 32.26
CA GLY A 275 -1.45 -1.63 31.93
C GLY A 275 -0.84 -1.73 30.54
N VAL A 276 -0.41 -0.59 29.99
CA VAL A 276 0.47 -0.55 28.81
C VAL A 276 1.83 -1.16 29.14
N GLY A 277 2.54 -1.68 28.15
CA GLY A 277 3.82 -2.38 28.33
C GLY A 277 4.88 -1.55 29.04
N ILE A 278 4.95 -0.24 28.78
CA ILE A 278 5.87 0.67 29.48
C ILE A 278 5.56 0.84 30.99
N GLY A 279 4.35 0.50 31.43
CA GLY A 279 3.91 0.63 32.83
C GLY A 279 4.40 -0.46 33.78
N PHE A 280 4.96 -1.55 33.25
CA PHE A 280 5.50 -2.65 34.04
C PHE A 280 6.93 -2.35 34.53
N ASP A 281 7.34 -3.01 35.63
CA ASP A 281 8.72 -2.99 36.12
C ASP A 281 9.28 -4.43 36.22
N PRO A 282 10.16 -4.85 35.29
CA PRO A 282 10.63 -4.10 34.11
C PRO A 282 9.53 -3.96 33.03
N PRO A 283 9.68 -3.00 32.07
CA PRO A 283 8.74 -2.83 30.96
C PRO A 283 8.54 -4.12 30.15
N LYS A 284 7.31 -4.36 29.71
CA LYS A 284 6.90 -5.52 28.90
C LYS A 284 6.54 -5.08 27.47
N TYR A 285 7.53 -4.71 26.67
CA TYR A 285 7.34 -4.39 25.26
C TYR A 285 6.95 -5.60 24.42
N LEU A 286 6.26 -5.34 23.31
CA LEU A 286 5.88 -6.31 22.31
C LEU A 286 7.09 -6.79 21.53
N VAL A 287 7.10 -8.07 21.18
CA VAL A 287 8.12 -8.70 20.33
C VAL A 287 7.48 -9.44 19.16
N PRO A 288 8.24 -9.70 18.08
CA PRO A 288 7.80 -10.54 16.97
C PRO A 288 7.15 -11.85 17.41
N GLY A 289 5.96 -12.13 16.86
CA GLY A 289 5.14 -13.29 17.22
C GLY A 289 4.14 -13.07 18.35
N ASP A 290 4.20 -11.96 19.10
CA ASP A 290 3.19 -11.66 20.11
C ASP A 290 1.82 -11.43 19.48
N GLU A 291 0.78 -12.05 20.04
CA GLU A 291 -0.62 -11.79 19.70
C GLU A 291 -1.20 -10.71 20.62
N MET A 292 -1.78 -9.67 20.02
CA MET A 292 -2.56 -8.64 20.69
C MET A 292 -4.04 -8.88 20.43
N VAL A 293 -4.86 -8.86 21.49
CA VAL A 293 -6.31 -8.95 21.40
C VAL A 293 -6.93 -7.81 22.20
N VAL A 294 -7.54 -6.85 21.52
CA VAL A 294 -8.38 -5.81 22.12
C VAL A 294 -9.83 -6.26 21.99
N SER A 295 -10.62 -6.18 23.06
CA SER A 295 -12.00 -6.67 23.06
C SER A 295 -12.90 -5.79 23.90
N ALA A 296 -14.14 -5.60 23.44
CA ALA A 296 -15.22 -5.03 24.24
C ALA A 296 -16.56 -5.68 23.88
N PRO A 297 -17.47 -5.90 24.85
CA PRO A 297 -18.82 -6.38 24.57
C PRO A 297 -19.52 -5.54 23.49
N GLY A 298 -20.20 -6.20 22.56
CA GLY A 298 -20.84 -5.57 21.40
C GLY A 298 -19.90 -5.23 20.23
N LEU A 299 -18.64 -4.86 20.51
CA LEU A 299 -17.65 -4.50 19.49
C LEU A 299 -16.78 -5.66 19.00
N GLY A 300 -16.85 -6.82 19.67
CA GLY A 300 -16.11 -8.02 19.27
C GLY A 300 -14.64 -7.99 19.70
N GLU A 301 -13.77 -8.58 18.89
CA GLU A 301 -12.34 -8.72 19.17
C GLU A 301 -11.48 -8.29 17.98
N LEU A 302 -10.64 -7.29 18.21
CA LEU A 302 -9.60 -6.83 17.31
C LEU A 302 -8.31 -7.60 17.61
N ARG A 303 -7.88 -8.46 16.68
CA ARG A 303 -6.77 -9.39 16.85
C ARG A 303 -5.68 -9.07 15.84
N ASN A 304 -4.45 -8.90 16.30
CA ASN A 304 -3.30 -8.70 15.42
C ASN A 304 -2.08 -9.39 16.01
N VAL A 305 -1.19 -9.88 15.15
CA VAL A 305 0.10 -10.43 15.57
C VAL A 305 1.22 -9.48 15.18
N ILE A 306 2.24 -9.38 16.01
CA ILE A 306 3.48 -8.71 15.62
C ILE A 306 4.15 -9.60 14.59
N GLY A 307 4.39 -9.06 13.40
CA GLY A 307 5.08 -9.73 12.31
C GLY A 307 6.45 -10.24 12.74
N GLY A 308 7.03 -11.16 11.96
CA GLY A 308 8.39 -11.64 12.19
C GLY A 308 9.43 -10.50 12.12
N THR A 309 10.66 -10.77 12.57
CA THR A 309 11.82 -9.90 12.26
C THR A 309 12.20 -9.93 10.79
N GLU A 310 11.59 -10.84 10.03
CA GLU A 310 11.39 -10.59 8.62
C GLU A 310 10.44 -9.40 8.57
N THR A 311 11.03 -8.20 8.42
CA THR A 311 10.35 -7.14 7.68
C THR A 311 9.58 -7.86 6.57
N PRO A 312 8.29 -7.59 6.29
CA PRO A 312 7.83 -7.81 4.94
C PRO A 312 8.70 -6.87 4.12
N GLU A 313 9.92 -7.33 3.82
CA GLU A 313 10.73 -6.76 2.79
C GLU A 313 9.77 -6.89 1.62
N ARG A 314 9.20 -5.76 1.23
CA ARG A 314 8.70 -5.57 -0.14
C ARG A 314 9.78 -6.01 -1.16
N LEU A 315 11.02 -6.20 -0.70
CA LEU A 315 12.12 -6.84 -1.38
C LEU A 315 12.17 -8.36 -1.09
N THR A 316 12.14 -9.20 -2.12
CA THR A 316 12.44 -10.62 -1.99
C THR A 316 13.96 -10.83 -2.07
N ARG A 317 14.51 -11.68 -1.20
CA ARG A 317 15.93 -12.05 -1.27
C ARG A 317 16.18 -13.00 -2.44
N ILE A 318 16.92 -12.52 -3.44
CA ILE A 318 17.32 -13.27 -4.63
C ILE A 318 18.85 -13.46 -4.59
N GLY A 319 19.30 -14.66 -4.21
CA GLY A 319 20.72 -14.94 -3.97
C GLY A 319 21.33 -14.03 -2.89
N SER A 320 22.29 -13.18 -3.27
CA SER A 320 22.89 -12.17 -2.39
C SER A 320 22.22 -10.79 -2.46
N ARG A 321 21.18 -10.63 -3.27
CA ARG A 321 20.49 -9.36 -3.51
C ARG A 321 19.09 -9.37 -2.91
N ARG A 322 18.48 -8.19 -2.82
CA ARG A 322 17.10 -7.97 -2.39
C ARG A 322 16.39 -7.17 -3.46
N LEU A 323 15.33 -7.71 -4.05
CA LEU A 323 14.65 -7.12 -5.20
C LEU A 323 13.20 -6.86 -4.88
N PHE A 324 12.68 -5.70 -5.26
CA PHE A 324 11.24 -5.46 -5.22
C PHE A 324 10.57 -6.27 -6.33
N ILE A 325 9.61 -7.13 -5.98
CA ILE A 325 8.93 -8.05 -6.90
C ILE A 325 7.41 -7.94 -6.71
N GLU A 326 6.68 -7.93 -7.82
CA GLU A 326 5.22 -8.02 -7.82
C GLU A 326 4.78 -9.18 -8.71
N LYS A 327 3.71 -9.87 -8.28
CA LYS A 327 3.08 -10.97 -8.99
C LYS A 327 1.59 -10.71 -9.13
N THR A 328 1.08 -10.88 -10.33
CA THR A 328 -0.35 -10.71 -10.62
C THR A 328 -0.82 -11.79 -11.59
N GLY A 329 -2.03 -12.30 -11.38
CA GLY A 329 -2.63 -13.32 -12.25
C GLY A 329 -2.24 -14.74 -11.88
N ASN A 330 -2.69 -15.69 -12.70
CA ASN A 330 -2.42 -17.11 -12.56
C ASN A 330 -2.27 -17.72 -13.96
N GLY A 331 -1.32 -18.64 -14.13
CA GLY A 331 -1.05 -19.28 -15.43
C GLY A 331 0.45 -19.44 -15.70
N PRO A 332 0.84 -19.74 -16.95
CA PRO A 332 2.24 -19.74 -17.37
C PRO A 332 2.93 -18.43 -16.99
N ALA A 333 4.19 -18.51 -16.59
CA ALA A 333 4.92 -17.35 -16.08
C ALA A 333 5.45 -16.46 -17.21
N VAL A 334 5.14 -15.17 -17.13
CA VAL A 334 5.74 -14.12 -17.97
C VAL A 334 6.53 -13.15 -17.09
N VAL A 335 7.81 -12.96 -17.38
CA VAL A 335 8.69 -12.05 -16.62
C VAL A 335 8.89 -10.75 -17.37
N LEU A 336 8.63 -9.63 -16.71
CA LEU A 336 8.72 -8.28 -17.28
C LEU A 336 10.00 -7.58 -16.79
N ILE A 337 10.87 -7.18 -17.73
CA ILE A 337 12.21 -6.63 -17.45
C ILE A 337 12.31 -5.20 -18.00
N HIS A 338 12.30 -4.21 -17.11
CA HIS A 338 12.31 -2.80 -17.52
C HIS A 338 13.69 -2.31 -18.01
N GLY A 339 13.69 -1.15 -18.68
CA GLY A 339 14.87 -0.49 -19.19
C GLY A 339 15.57 0.49 -18.24
N LEU A 340 16.60 1.16 -18.75
CA LEU A 340 17.36 2.19 -18.04
C LEU A 340 16.44 3.35 -17.63
N GLY A 341 16.39 3.65 -16.33
CA GLY A 341 15.51 4.68 -15.78
C GLY A 341 14.04 4.31 -15.67
N GLY A 342 13.71 3.03 -15.90
CA GLY A 342 12.40 2.46 -15.63
C GLY A 342 12.31 1.80 -14.25
N ALA A 343 11.13 1.24 -13.99
CA ALA A 343 10.82 0.33 -12.89
C ALA A 343 9.73 -0.64 -13.40
N GLY A 344 9.33 -1.64 -12.62
CA GLY A 344 8.25 -2.56 -13.00
C GLY A 344 6.94 -1.87 -13.38
N THR A 345 6.70 -0.66 -12.88
CA THR A 345 5.54 0.19 -13.21
C THR A 345 5.52 0.68 -14.66
N VAL A 346 6.61 0.56 -15.43
CA VAL A 346 6.60 0.86 -16.88
C VAL A 346 5.65 -0.05 -17.66
N TYR A 347 5.31 -1.20 -17.09
CA TYR A 347 4.38 -2.19 -17.65
C TYR A 347 2.98 -2.12 -17.04
N GLU A 348 2.68 -1.16 -16.16
CA GLU A 348 1.38 -1.03 -15.50
C GLU A 348 0.20 -1.14 -16.49
N PRO A 349 0.22 -0.50 -17.68
CA PRO A 349 -0.89 -0.60 -18.63
C PRO A 349 -1.09 -2.00 -19.24
N GLN A 350 -0.09 -2.87 -19.20
CA GLN A 350 -0.15 -4.23 -19.76
C GLN A 350 -0.55 -5.28 -18.71
N VAL A 351 -0.29 -5.03 -17.41
CA VAL A 351 -0.35 -6.07 -16.37
C VAL A 351 -1.71 -6.75 -16.28
N GLN A 352 -2.81 -5.97 -16.22
CA GLN A 352 -4.14 -6.55 -16.05
C GLN A 352 -4.51 -7.49 -17.20
N ALA A 353 -4.24 -7.07 -18.44
CA ALA A 353 -4.57 -7.87 -19.63
C ALA A 353 -3.72 -9.14 -19.74
N LEU A 354 -2.43 -9.06 -19.40
CA LEU A 354 -1.56 -10.24 -19.38
C LEU A 354 -1.94 -11.22 -18.27
N ALA A 355 -2.33 -10.69 -17.10
CA ALA A 355 -2.72 -11.46 -15.92
C ALA A 355 -4.02 -12.26 -16.09
N GLU A 356 -4.81 -12.01 -17.14
CA GLU A 356 -5.99 -12.82 -17.48
C GLU A 356 -5.62 -14.28 -17.81
N GLN A 357 -4.41 -14.52 -18.32
CA GLN A 357 -3.98 -15.86 -18.76
C GLN A 357 -2.59 -16.28 -18.23
N HIS A 358 -1.86 -15.36 -17.59
CA HIS A 358 -0.49 -15.60 -17.15
C HIS A 358 -0.29 -15.23 -15.68
N THR A 359 0.75 -15.82 -15.09
CA THR A 359 1.36 -15.28 -13.88
C THR A 359 2.37 -14.21 -14.31
N VAL A 360 2.03 -12.94 -14.14
CA VAL A 360 2.89 -11.81 -14.50
C VAL A 360 3.83 -11.51 -13.35
N LEU A 361 5.12 -11.77 -13.55
CA LEU A 361 6.20 -11.46 -12.61
C LEU A 361 6.93 -10.20 -13.08
N ARG A 362 6.80 -9.10 -12.36
CA ARG A 362 7.58 -7.88 -12.60
C ARG A 362 8.47 -7.59 -11.42
N TYR A 363 9.67 -7.10 -11.68
CA TYR A 363 10.61 -6.75 -10.63
C TYR A 363 11.39 -5.50 -11.01
N ASP A 364 11.85 -4.77 -10.00
CA ASP A 364 12.75 -3.66 -10.20
C ASP A 364 14.18 -4.21 -10.21
N LEU A 365 14.93 -3.97 -11.29
CA LEU A 365 16.35 -4.36 -11.40
C LEU A 365 17.14 -3.78 -10.22
N SER A 366 18.16 -4.48 -9.74
CA SER A 366 19.04 -3.92 -8.70
C SER A 366 19.55 -2.52 -9.05
N GLY A 367 19.35 -1.56 -8.14
CA GLY A 367 19.68 -0.15 -8.33
C GLY A 367 18.66 0.67 -9.11
N HIS A 368 17.46 0.14 -9.37
CA HIS A 368 16.37 0.86 -10.02
C HIS A 368 15.09 0.82 -9.18
N GLY A 369 14.21 1.80 -9.41
CA GLY A 369 12.90 1.86 -8.76
C GLY A 369 13.00 1.69 -7.24
N ARG A 370 12.37 0.64 -6.73
CA ARG A 370 12.28 0.30 -5.30
C ARG A 370 13.37 -0.68 -4.86
N SER A 371 14.13 -1.26 -5.79
CA SER A 371 15.25 -2.16 -5.47
C SER A 371 16.50 -1.37 -5.10
N PRO A 372 17.17 -1.70 -3.97
CA PRO A 372 18.28 -0.92 -3.43
C PRO A 372 19.51 -0.90 -4.35
N VAL A 373 20.32 0.15 -4.20
CA VAL A 373 21.65 0.23 -4.82
C VAL A 373 22.62 -0.66 -4.06
N VAL A 374 23.13 -1.70 -4.73
CA VAL A 374 24.05 -2.69 -4.14
C VAL A 374 25.51 -2.53 -4.60
N GLY A 375 25.80 -1.49 -5.36
CA GLY A 375 27.14 -1.20 -5.92
C GLY A 375 27.13 -1.02 -7.43
N ALA A 376 28.28 -1.27 -8.06
CA ALA A 376 28.39 -1.30 -9.52
C ALA A 376 27.71 -2.56 -10.08
N ASN A 377 27.00 -2.42 -11.21
CA ASN A 377 26.35 -3.51 -11.92
C ASN A 377 26.91 -3.64 -13.35
N SER A 378 26.65 -4.78 -13.98
CA SER A 378 26.84 -5.05 -15.42
C SER A 378 25.60 -5.75 -15.99
N ILE A 379 25.52 -5.91 -17.31
CA ILE A 379 24.43 -6.69 -17.93
C ILE A 379 24.47 -8.14 -17.42
N GLU A 380 25.66 -8.75 -17.34
CA GLU A 380 25.86 -10.11 -16.84
C GLU A 380 25.41 -10.25 -15.39
N ASN A 381 25.67 -9.24 -14.57
CA ASN A 381 25.17 -9.20 -13.20
C ASN A 381 23.63 -9.21 -13.11
N TRP A 382 22.91 -8.63 -14.07
CA TRP A 382 21.44 -8.73 -14.11
C TRP A 382 20.94 -10.00 -14.81
N VAL A 383 21.75 -10.62 -15.68
CA VAL A 383 21.46 -11.97 -16.21
C VAL A 383 21.51 -13.00 -15.08
N ASP A 384 22.54 -12.95 -14.23
CA ASP A 384 22.65 -13.79 -13.04
C ASP A 384 21.51 -13.52 -12.04
N GLU A 385 21.08 -12.27 -11.92
CA GLU A 385 19.93 -11.87 -11.11
C GLU A 385 18.63 -12.49 -11.61
N LEU A 386 18.39 -12.43 -12.92
CA LEU A 386 17.23 -13.07 -13.53
C LEU A 386 17.26 -14.59 -13.33
N ALA A 387 18.42 -15.24 -13.52
CA ALA A 387 18.57 -16.68 -13.25
C ALA A 387 18.20 -17.02 -11.80
N ALA A 388 18.76 -16.30 -10.83
CA ALA A 388 18.48 -16.49 -9.42
C ALA A 388 17.03 -16.18 -9.04
N LEU A 389 16.40 -15.23 -9.73
CA LEU A 389 14.98 -14.92 -9.57
C LEU A 389 14.13 -16.12 -10.00
N LEU A 390 14.36 -16.63 -11.21
CA LEU A 390 13.62 -17.80 -11.71
C LEU A 390 13.80 -19.02 -10.82
N ASP A 391 15.02 -19.27 -10.34
CA ASP A 391 15.31 -20.40 -9.45
C ASP A 391 14.63 -20.26 -8.08
N THR A 392 14.60 -19.04 -7.51
CA THR A 392 13.88 -18.74 -6.26
C THR A 392 12.38 -18.97 -6.41
N GLU A 393 11.85 -18.63 -7.58
CA GLU A 393 10.42 -18.79 -7.91
C GLU A 393 10.03 -20.20 -8.36
N GLY A 394 11.00 -21.11 -8.49
CA GLY A 394 10.76 -22.46 -9.00
C GLY A 394 10.28 -22.48 -10.45
N LEU A 395 10.71 -21.51 -11.26
CA LEU A 395 10.32 -21.35 -12.66
C LEU A 395 11.39 -21.92 -13.59
N ASP A 396 11.17 -23.14 -14.06
CA ASP A 396 12.10 -23.81 -14.98
C ASP A 396 12.09 -23.17 -16.38
N GLN A 397 10.94 -22.70 -16.85
CA GLN A 397 10.80 -22.08 -18.17
C GLN A 397 9.80 -20.93 -18.11
N VAL A 398 10.11 -19.80 -18.77
CA VAL A 398 9.29 -18.59 -18.75
C VAL A 398 9.19 -17.92 -20.11
N ASP A 399 8.15 -17.12 -20.31
CA ASP A 399 8.13 -16.10 -21.35
C ASP A 399 8.80 -14.82 -20.82
N LEU A 400 9.62 -14.15 -21.64
CA LEU A 400 10.30 -12.91 -21.27
C LEU A 400 9.77 -11.74 -22.10
N VAL A 401 9.46 -10.63 -21.42
CA VAL A 401 9.14 -9.35 -22.06
C VAL A 401 10.11 -8.31 -21.52
N ALA A 402 10.85 -7.63 -22.39
CA ALA A 402 11.89 -6.71 -21.97
C ALA A 402 11.87 -5.39 -22.74
N HIS A 403 12.24 -4.30 -22.09
CA HIS A 403 12.25 -2.94 -22.66
C HIS A 403 13.64 -2.31 -22.63
N SER A 404 14.05 -1.67 -23.72
CA SER A 404 15.28 -0.86 -23.80
C SER A 404 16.51 -1.64 -23.28
N MET A 405 17.29 -1.11 -22.34
CA MET A 405 18.43 -1.82 -21.72
C MET A 405 18.07 -3.22 -21.19
N GLY A 406 16.83 -3.43 -20.72
CA GLY A 406 16.35 -4.74 -20.29
C GLY A 406 16.41 -5.79 -21.40
N THR A 407 16.33 -5.38 -22.67
CA THR A 407 16.46 -6.29 -23.82
C THR A 407 17.86 -6.88 -23.95
N LEU A 408 18.92 -6.18 -23.53
CA LEU A 408 20.27 -6.76 -23.48
C LEU A 408 20.35 -7.85 -22.42
N ILE A 409 19.67 -7.67 -21.28
CA ILE A 409 19.58 -8.69 -20.24
C ILE A 409 18.83 -9.91 -20.78
N ALA A 410 17.64 -9.69 -21.35
CA ALA A 410 16.78 -10.78 -21.85
C ALA A 410 17.41 -11.55 -23.01
N THR A 411 18.04 -10.86 -23.98
CA THR A 411 18.71 -11.52 -25.11
C THR A 411 19.98 -12.24 -24.70
N THR A 412 20.77 -11.68 -23.77
CA THR A 412 21.94 -12.38 -23.21
C THR A 412 21.50 -13.61 -22.42
N PHE A 413 20.44 -13.51 -21.61
CA PHE A 413 19.87 -14.64 -20.90
C PHE A 413 19.36 -15.72 -21.86
N ALA A 414 18.56 -15.35 -22.87
CA ALA A 414 18.04 -16.29 -23.86
C ALA A 414 19.14 -16.99 -24.68
N ALA A 415 20.23 -16.29 -25.02
CA ALA A 415 21.36 -16.89 -25.72
C ALA A 415 22.20 -17.84 -24.85
N THR A 416 22.28 -17.59 -23.54
CA THR A 416 23.09 -18.38 -22.60
C THR A 416 22.29 -19.49 -21.90
N HIS A 417 20.98 -19.35 -21.83
CA HIS A 417 20.04 -20.28 -21.19
C HIS A 417 18.84 -20.56 -22.12
N PRO A 418 19.07 -21.07 -23.35
CA PRO A 418 18.02 -21.19 -24.37
C PRO A 418 16.85 -22.08 -23.92
N ASP A 419 17.09 -23.08 -23.07
CA ASP A 419 16.04 -23.99 -22.58
C ASP A 419 15.11 -23.33 -21.54
N ARG A 420 15.51 -22.20 -20.95
CA ARG A 420 14.76 -21.50 -19.89
C ARG A 420 13.77 -20.45 -20.45
N VAL A 421 13.79 -20.18 -21.76
CA VAL A 421 12.98 -19.13 -22.39
C VAL A 421 12.04 -19.75 -23.43
N SER A 422 10.74 -19.70 -23.18
CA SER A 422 9.70 -20.19 -24.11
C SER A 422 9.47 -19.22 -25.26
N ARG A 423 9.28 -17.93 -24.95
CA ARG A 423 9.12 -16.84 -25.92
C ARG A 423 9.84 -15.59 -25.45
N LEU A 424 10.23 -14.74 -26.39
CA LEU A 424 10.96 -13.51 -26.12
C LEU A 424 10.28 -12.32 -26.81
N ALA A 425 9.80 -11.34 -26.06
CA ALA A 425 9.29 -10.07 -26.59
C ALA A 425 10.23 -8.93 -26.22
N LEU A 426 10.67 -8.17 -27.21
CA LEU A 426 11.66 -7.10 -27.08
C LEU A 426 11.05 -5.77 -27.54
N LEU A 427 10.93 -4.82 -26.63
CA LEU A 427 10.39 -3.49 -26.89
C LEU A 427 11.53 -2.47 -26.96
N GLY A 428 11.75 -1.90 -28.15
CA GLY A 428 12.89 -1.03 -28.45
C GLY A 428 14.25 -1.68 -28.12
N PRO A 429 14.56 -2.88 -28.64
CA PRO A 429 15.79 -3.58 -28.29
C PRO A 429 17.03 -2.78 -28.65
N VAL A 430 17.99 -2.73 -27.72
CA VAL A 430 19.24 -1.99 -27.90
C VAL A 430 20.41 -2.95 -28.09
N ARG A 431 21.45 -2.46 -28.76
CA ARG A 431 22.70 -3.20 -29.04
C ARG A 431 23.85 -2.67 -28.20
N SER A 432 24.97 -3.39 -28.23
CA SER A 432 26.24 -2.86 -27.72
C SER A 432 26.58 -1.52 -28.38
N GLN A 433 27.05 -0.57 -27.56
CA GLN A 433 27.28 0.81 -27.99
C GLN A 433 28.64 0.98 -28.68
N ASN A 434 28.70 1.78 -29.73
CA ASN A 434 29.97 2.25 -30.30
C ASN A 434 30.67 3.25 -29.37
N GLU A 435 31.96 3.53 -29.60
CA GLU A 435 32.79 4.38 -28.72
C GLU A 435 32.18 5.76 -28.44
N GLN A 436 31.53 6.37 -29.45
CA GLN A 436 30.89 7.68 -29.30
C GLN A 436 29.68 7.61 -28.37
N ALA A 437 28.81 6.61 -28.57
CA ALA A 437 27.64 6.39 -27.73
C ALA A 437 28.04 6.03 -26.29
N GLN A 438 29.08 5.20 -26.12
CA GLN A 438 29.64 4.89 -24.80
C GLN A 438 30.12 6.15 -24.08
N ALA A 439 30.87 7.02 -24.77
CA ALA A 439 31.35 8.27 -24.19
C ALA A 439 30.20 9.19 -23.75
N ALA A 440 29.13 9.26 -24.55
CA ALA A 440 27.92 10.04 -24.23
C ALA A 440 27.16 9.45 -23.04
N THR A 441 26.97 8.13 -22.98
CA THR A 441 26.32 7.47 -21.84
C THR A 441 27.13 7.61 -20.55
N ARG A 442 28.46 7.50 -20.60
CA ARG A 442 29.33 7.78 -19.44
C ARG A 442 29.28 9.25 -19.03
N ALA A 443 29.12 10.18 -19.97
CA ALA A 443 28.92 11.60 -19.65
C ALA A 443 27.60 11.83 -18.91
N ARG A 444 26.52 11.18 -19.36
CA ARG A 444 25.21 11.20 -18.66
C ARG A 444 25.35 10.69 -17.22
N ALA A 445 26.09 9.59 -16.99
CA ALA A 445 26.35 9.08 -15.65
C ALA A 445 27.02 10.12 -14.74
N ARG A 446 28.00 10.88 -15.27
CA ARG A 446 28.64 11.97 -14.52
C ARG A 446 27.67 13.11 -14.21
N THR A 447 26.87 13.53 -15.18
CA THR A 447 25.85 14.57 -14.99
C THR A 447 24.85 14.19 -13.89
N VAL A 448 24.40 12.94 -13.85
CA VAL A 448 23.49 12.45 -12.80
C VAL A 448 24.16 12.40 -11.42
N ARG A 449 25.42 11.97 -11.35
CA ARG A 449 26.18 11.98 -10.08
C ARG A 449 26.38 13.39 -9.51
N GLU A 450 26.54 14.38 -10.39
CA GLU A 450 26.76 15.78 -9.99
C GLU A 450 25.46 16.54 -9.68
N GLY A 451 24.40 16.31 -10.47
CA GLY A 451 23.18 17.11 -10.46
C GLY A 451 21.88 16.36 -10.13
N GLY A 452 21.97 15.06 -9.80
CA GLY A 452 20.82 14.20 -9.60
C GLY A 452 20.04 13.89 -10.88
N MET A 453 18.92 13.16 -10.75
CA MET A 453 18.04 12.85 -11.88
C MET A 453 17.44 14.07 -12.61
N PRO A 454 17.08 15.18 -11.93
CA PRO A 454 16.57 16.37 -12.61
C PRO A 454 17.52 16.93 -13.69
N ALA A 455 18.84 16.74 -13.54
CA ALA A 455 19.84 17.26 -14.47
C ALA A 455 19.81 16.61 -15.86
N VAL A 456 19.17 15.45 -16.01
CA VAL A 456 19.09 14.73 -17.29
C VAL A 456 17.66 14.42 -17.73
N THR A 457 16.68 14.49 -16.81
CA THR A 457 15.31 14.01 -17.04
C THR A 457 14.67 14.64 -18.28
N ASP A 458 14.57 15.97 -18.34
CA ASP A 458 13.86 16.63 -19.43
C ASP A 458 14.58 16.43 -20.79
N THR A 459 15.91 16.27 -20.76
CA THR A 459 16.68 15.93 -21.96
C THR A 459 16.39 14.51 -22.44
N ILE A 460 16.22 13.55 -21.52
CA ILE A 460 15.87 12.17 -21.85
C ILE A 460 14.46 12.12 -22.41
N VAL A 461 13.49 12.80 -21.77
CA VAL A 461 12.09 12.85 -22.22
C VAL A 461 12.03 13.38 -23.66
N ALA A 462 12.66 14.52 -23.95
CA ALA A 462 12.68 15.12 -25.27
C ALA A 462 13.38 14.27 -26.35
N ALA A 463 14.35 13.45 -25.93
CA ALA A 463 15.10 12.59 -26.84
C ALA A 463 14.42 11.24 -27.10
N ALA A 464 13.58 10.76 -26.17
CA ALA A 464 13.07 9.40 -26.18
C ALA A 464 11.61 9.29 -26.64
N LEU A 465 10.78 10.34 -26.48
CA LEU A 465 9.37 10.30 -26.89
C LEU A 465 9.18 10.71 -28.35
N SER A 466 8.08 10.25 -28.96
CA SER A 466 7.65 10.73 -30.28
C SER A 466 7.10 12.14 -30.21
N THR A 467 7.14 12.82 -31.36
CA THR A 467 6.53 14.13 -31.55
C THR A 467 5.02 14.06 -31.27
N GLU A 468 4.37 12.96 -31.68
CA GLU A 468 2.95 12.73 -31.42
C GLU A 468 2.67 12.61 -29.91
N THR A 469 3.46 11.84 -29.16
CA THR A 469 3.29 11.68 -27.71
C THR A 469 3.45 13.01 -26.98
N GLU A 470 4.49 13.78 -27.31
CA GLU A 470 4.76 15.08 -26.67
C GLU A 470 3.61 16.07 -26.86
N THR A 471 2.92 15.99 -27.99
CA THR A 471 1.86 16.94 -28.34
C THR A 471 0.46 16.48 -27.95
N THR A 472 0.20 15.17 -27.93
CA THR A 472 -1.16 14.62 -27.79
C THR A 472 -1.36 13.75 -26.55
N ARG A 473 -0.29 13.29 -25.88
CA ARG A 473 -0.35 12.31 -24.78
C ARG A 473 0.37 12.84 -23.52
N PRO A 474 -0.09 13.95 -22.91
CA PRO A 474 0.59 14.59 -21.79
C PRO A 474 0.74 13.69 -20.54
N LEU A 475 -0.15 12.70 -20.35
CA LEU A 475 -0.03 11.73 -19.27
C LEU A 475 1.13 10.75 -19.50
N ALA A 476 1.39 10.33 -20.73
CA ALA A 476 2.54 9.49 -21.06
C ALA A 476 3.85 10.25 -20.83
N VAL A 477 3.90 11.52 -21.26
CA VAL A 477 5.04 12.42 -20.98
C VAL A 477 5.28 12.54 -19.48
N THR A 478 4.21 12.79 -18.71
CA THR A 478 4.28 12.92 -17.24
C THR A 478 4.73 11.62 -16.59
N ALA A 479 4.18 10.48 -16.98
CA ALA A 479 4.54 9.18 -16.42
C ALA A 479 6.03 8.85 -16.64
N VAL A 480 6.54 9.07 -17.86
CA VAL A 480 7.97 8.86 -18.17
C VAL A 480 8.85 9.81 -17.36
N ARG A 481 8.43 11.07 -17.24
CA ARG A 481 9.17 12.06 -16.45
C ARG A 481 9.23 11.70 -14.97
N GLU A 482 8.13 11.28 -14.36
CA GLU A 482 8.08 10.88 -12.95
C GLU A 482 8.84 9.55 -12.70
N LEU A 483 8.79 8.61 -13.64
CA LEU A 483 9.61 7.39 -13.57
C LEU A 483 11.10 7.70 -13.50
N LEU A 484 11.57 8.64 -14.32
CA LEU A 484 12.95 9.09 -14.33
C LEU A 484 13.32 9.84 -13.05
N LEU A 485 12.46 10.75 -12.57
CA LEU A 485 12.71 11.52 -11.35
C LEU A 485 12.69 10.63 -10.09
N GLY A 486 11.93 9.54 -10.11
CA GLY A 486 11.87 8.58 -9.00
C GLY A 486 13.08 7.66 -8.88
N GLN A 487 14.04 7.70 -9.80
CA GLN A 487 15.22 6.84 -9.72
C GLN A 487 16.24 7.35 -8.70
N ASP A 488 16.94 6.41 -8.05
CA ASP A 488 18.16 6.73 -7.31
C ASP A 488 19.27 7.20 -8.29
N PRO A 489 19.86 8.39 -8.09
CA PRO A 489 20.90 8.91 -8.98
C PRO A 489 22.14 8.01 -9.10
N ALA A 490 22.58 7.37 -8.01
CA ALA A 490 23.73 6.48 -8.03
C ALA A 490 23.41 5.18 -8.78
N GLY A 491 22.21 4.63 -8.55
CA GLY A 491 21.68 3.49 -9.28
C GLY A 491 21.62 3.73 -10.79
N TYR A 492 20.98 4.82 -11.22
CA TYR A 492 20.90 5.22 -12.63
C TYR A 492 22.28 5.46 -13.26
N ALA A 493 23.19 6.13 -12.55
CA ALA A 493 24.54 6.37 -13.05
C ALA A 493 25.33 5.06 -13.21
N ASN A 494 25.20 4.11 -12.28
CA ASN A 494 25.83 2.79 -12.41
C ASN A 494 25.24 2.01 -13.58
N ALA A 495 23.94 2.11 -13.83
CA ALA A 495 23.29 1.51 -14.99
C ALA A 495 23.75 2.11 -16.32
N CYS A 496 24.03 3.41 -16.36
CA CYS A 496 24.68 4.03 -17.53
C CYS A 496 26.08 3.45 -17.79
N GLU A 497 26.90 3.28 -16.73
CA GLU A 497 28.23 2.66 -16.89
C GLU A 497 28.11 1.21 -17.37
N ALA A 498 27.14 0.45 -16.85
CA ALA A 498 26.84 -0.92 -17.26
C ALA A 498 26.46 -0.99 -18.75
N LEU A 499 25.54 -0.13 -19.19
CA LEU A 499 25.11 -0.05 -20.59
C LEU A 499 26.26 0.34 -21.53
N ALA A 500 27.13 1.29 -21.11
CA ALA A 500 28.29 1.69 -21.89
C ALA A 500 29.39 0.61 -21.93
N ALA A 501 29.38 -0.35 -21.02
CA ALA A 501 30.31 -1.47 -20.97
C ALA A 501 29.73 -2.76 -21.57
N ALA A 502 28.44 -2.78 -21.92
CA ALA A 502 27.73 -3.97 -22.38
C ALA A 502 28.34 -4.54 -23.66
N THR A 503 28.50 -5.86 -23.70
CA THR A 503 28.92 -6.60 -24.89
C THR A 503 27.72 -7.05 -25.71
N GLU A 504 27.95 -7.27 -27.01
CA GLU A 504 26.88 -7.73 -27.91
C GLU A 504 26.41 -9.15 -27.55
N PRO A 505 25.10 -9.38 -27.36
CA PRO A 505 24.55 -10.72 -27.23
C PRO A 505 24.78 -11.56 -28.50
N LYS A 506 24.92 -12.88 -28.33
CA LYS A 506 24.96 -13.81 -29.47
C LYS A 506 23.54 -14.10 -29.95
N PHE A 507 22.96 -13.19 -30.73
CA PHE A 507 21.59 -13.30 -31.22
C PHE A 507 21.30 -14.61 -31.97
N THR A 508 22.30 -15.19 -32.65
CA THR A 508 22.19 -16.47 -33.36
C THR A 508 21.96 -17.67 -32.45
N ASP A 509 22.24 -17.55 -31.16
CA ASP A 509 22.09 -18.62 -30.16
C ASP A 509 20.70 -18.57 -29.50
N ILE A 510 19.86 -17.57 -29.82
CA ILE A 510 18.49 -17.44 -29.30
C ILE A 510 17.57 -18.42 -30.06
N ALA A 511 17.08 -19.43 -29.34
CA ALA A 511 16.18 -20.44 -29.90
C ALA A 511 14.69 -20.09 -29.76
N ALA A 512 14.34 -19.20 -28.83
CA ALA A 512 12.96 -18.81 -28.58
C ALA A 512 12.37 -17.99 -29.73
N PRO A 513 11.11 -18.24 -30.15
CA PRO A 513 10.38 -17.34 -31.02
C PRO A 513 10.42 -15.92 -30.43
N THR A 514 10.73 -14.93 -31.27
CA THR A 514 11.01 -13.57 -30.81
C THR A 514 10.10 -12.54 -31.48
N LEU A 515 9.41 -11.73 -30.67
CA LEU A 515 8.69 -10.54 -31.11
C LEU A 515 9.55 -9.30 -30.86
N LEU A 516 9.81 -8.50 -31.88
CA LEU A 516 10.42 -7.18 -31.77
C LEU A 516 9.33 -6.13 -31.99
N ILE A 517 9.24 -5.14 -31.10
CA ILE A 517 8.35 -3.99 -31.22
C ILE A 517 9.21 -2.73 -31.17
N THR A 518 9.09 -1.88 -32.18
CA THR A 518 9.76 -0.57 -32.23
C THR A 518 8.81 0.52 -32.69
N GLY A 519 9.01 1.74 -32.26
CA GLY A 519 8.36 2.92 -32.82
C GLY A 519 9.06 3.41 -34.10
N ASP A 520 8.33 4.02 -35.03
CA ASP A 520 8.91 4.69 -36.20
C ASP A 520 9.66 5.99 -35.84
N GLU A 521 9.34 6.57 -34.68
CA GLU A 521 10.01 7.72 -34.08
C GLU A 521 10.96 7.34 -32.91
N ASP A 522 11.26 6.04 -32.72
CA ASP A 522 12.23 5.61 -31.70
C ASP A 522 13.67 6.01 -32.10
N LYS A 523 14.14 7.11 -31.53
CA LYS A 523 15.49 7.65 -31.76
C LYS A 523 16.57 6.88 -30.99
N VAL A 524 16.20 6.07 -30.00
CA VAL A 524 17.14 5.31 -29.16
C VAL A 524 17.39 3.93 -29.78
N SER A 525 16.35 3.28 -30.29
CA SER A 525 16.41 2.05 -31.07
C SER A 525 15.69 2.21 -32.41
N PRO A 526 16.34 2.81 -33.43
CA PRO A 526 15.70 3.06 -34.71
C PRO A 526 15.25 1.78 -35.43
N VAL A 527 14.25 1.91 -36.31
CA VAL A 527 13.71 0.81 -37.14
C VAL A 527 14.81 0.01 -37.83
N ALA A 528 15.80 0.67 -38.44
CA ALA A 528 16.90 -0.02 -39.13
C ALA A 528 17.76 -0.91 -38.21
N VAL A 529 17.87 -0.57 -36.92
CA VAL A 529 18.55 -1.43 -35.93
C VAL A 529 17.71 -2.66 -35.63
N ASN A 530 16.39 -2.49 -35.52
CA ASN A 530 15.45 -3.58 -35.28
C ASN A 530 15.33 -4.54 -36.47
N GLU A 531 15.36 -4.04 -37.70
CA GLU A 531 15.42 -4.86 -38.92
C GLU A 531 16.66 -5.77 -38.91
N GLN A 532 17.84 -5.22 -38.58
CA GLN A 532 19.09 -5.99 -38.49
C GLN A 532 19.08 -7.02 -37.35
N LEU A 533 18.43 -6.69 -36.22
CA LEU A 533 18.27 -7.62 -35.10
C LEU A 533 17.33 -8.76 -35.47
N ALA A 534 16.22 -8.46 -36.14
CA ALA A 534 15.28 -9.47 -36.63
C ALA A 534 15.97 -10.44 -37.61
N GLU A 535 16.84 -9.94 -38.51
CA GLU A 535 17.65 -10.78 -39.40
C GLU A 535 18.66 -11.68 -38.67
N SER A 536 19.07 -11.29 -37.45
CA SER A 536 20.08 -12.02 -36.66
C SER A 536 19.48 -13.12 -35.76
N ILE A 537 18.15 -13.13 -35.57
CA ILE A 537 17.43 -14.08 -34.73
C ILE A 537 16.62 -15.01 -35.66
N ALA A 538 16.78 -16.33 -35.49
CA ALA A 538 16.29 -17.31 -36.45
C ALA A 538 14.76 -17.32 -36.64
N ASP A 539 14.00 -17.17 -35.55
CA ASP A 539 12.53 -17.09 -35.56
C ASP A 539 12.10 -15.76 -34.93
N SER A 540 11.91 -14.75 -35.79
CA SER A 540 11.58 -13.40 -35.34
C SER A 540 10.46 -12.75 -36.15
N ARG A 541 9.70 -11.88 -35.49
CA ARG A 541 8.70 -10.99 -36.09
C ARG A 541 8.95 -9.57 -35.62
N LEU A 542 9.06 -8.62 -36.55
CA LEU A 542 9.18 -7.20 -36.25
C LEU A 542 7.84 -6.48 -36.47
N GLU A 543 7.40 -5.73 -35.47
CA GLU A 543 6.24 -4.83 -35.52
C GLU A 543 6.71 -3.39 -35.33
N ILE A 544 6.27 -2.50 -36.24
CA ILE A 544 6.60 -1.08 -36.21
C ILE A 544 5.34 -0.29 -35.85
N LEU A 545 5.43 0.54 -34.80
CA LEU A 545 4.33 1.36 -34.32
C LEU A 545 4.47 2.80 -34.83
N ASP A 546 3.55 3.20 -35.70
CA ASP A 546 3.49 4.58 -36.20
C ASP A 546 3.22 5.59 -35.07
N GLY A 547 3.96 6.70 -35.04
CA GLY A 547 3.80 7.81 -34.09
C GLY A 547 4.30 7.49 -32.68
N VAL A 548 5.17 6.49 -32.51
CA VAL A 548 5.62 6.00 -31.19
C VAL A 548 7.13 6.17 -31.07
N GLY A 549 7.57 6.63 -29.90
CA GLY A 549 8.98 6.74 -29.54
C GLY A 549 9.50 5.49 -28.82
N HIS A 550 10.45 5.68 -27.92
CA HIS A 550 11.14 4.61 -27.21
C HIS A 550 10.37 4.04 -26.02
N TRP A 551 9.39 4.76 -25.46
CA TRP A 551 8.63 4.34 -24.27
C TRP A 551 7.32 3.66 -24.66
N HIS A 552 7.40 2.72 -25.61
CA HIS A 552 6.31 1.99 -26.25
C HIS A 552 5.13 1.65 -25.31
N THR A 553 5.41 1.06 -24.14
CA THR A 553 4.39 0.61 -23.18
C THR A 553 3.52 1.73 -22.62
N LEU A 554 4.05 2.96 -22.57
CA LEU A 554 3.40 4.16 -22.05
C LEU A 554 2.93 5.08 -23.18
N GLU A 555 3.65 5.10 -24.30
CA GLU A 555 3.29 5.89 -25.48
C GLU A 555 2.06 5.28 -26.16
N ASP A 556 2.04 3.97 -26.44
CA ASP A 556 0.90 3.28 -27.05
C ASP A 556 0.53 2.00 -26.29
N PRO A 557 -0.06 2.15 -25.09
CA PRO A 557 -0.34 1.02 -24.22
C PRO A 557 -1.25 -0.02 -24.89
N ASN A 558 -2.23 0.43 -25.68
CA ASN A 558 -3.24 -0.45 -26.27
C ASN A 558 -2.66 -1.35 -27.36
N ARG A 559 -1.88 -0.80 -28.32
CA ARG A 559 -1.26 -1.62 -29.37
C ARG A 559 -0.20 -2.55 -28.80
N VAL A 560 0.59 -2.07 -27.84
CA VAL A 560 1.58 -2.91 -27.16
C VAL A 560 0.92 -4.06 -26.41
N THR A 561 -0.14 -3.80 -25.62
CA THR A 561 -0.89 -4.84 -24.92
C THR A 561 -1.46 -5.86 -25.91
N ALA A 562 -2.08 -5.42 -27.00
CA ALA A 562 -2.64 -6.33 -28.00
C ALA A 562 -1.57 -7.25 -28.62
N LEU A 563 -0.41 -6.70 -29.00
CA LEU A 563 0.69 -7.45 -29.59
C LEU A 563 1.30 -8.46 -28.60
N LEU A 564 1.48 -8.06 -27.33
CA LEU A 564 1.99 -8.96 -26.30
C LEU A 564 1.01 -10.09 -25.99
N THR A 565 -0.27 -9.79 -25.80
CA THR A 565 -1.30 -10.80 -25.54
C THR A 565 -1.45 -11.76 -26.72
N GLU A 566 -1.43 -11.27 -27.96
CA GLU A 566 -1.45 -12.12 -29.17
C GLU A 566 -0.25 -13.07 -29.22
N PHE A 567 0.94 -12.57 -28.89
CA PHE A 567 2.19 -13.33 -29.01
C PHE A 567 2.36 -14.36 -27.90
N LEU A 568 2.04 -14.01 -26.66
CA LEU A 568 2.22 -14.87 -25.49
C LEU A 568 1.18 -16.00 -25.43
N ASN A 569 -0.02 -15.79 -25.98
CA ASN A 569 -1.09 -16.80 -26.00
C ASN A 569 -1.02 -17.82 -27.14
N ARG A 570 -0.05 -17.70 -28.05
CA ARG A 570 0.19 -18.66 -29.14
C ARG A 570 1.11 -19.76 -28.68
#